data_AF-A0A5N9EBL2-F1
#
_entry.id   AF-A0A5N9EBL2-F1
#
_cell.length_a   1.000
_cell.length_b   1.000
_cell.length_c   1.000
_cell.angle_alpha   90.00
_cell.angle_beta   90.00
_cell.angle_gamma   90.00
#
_symmetry.space_group_name_H-M   'P 1'
#
loop_
_entity.id
_entity.type
_entity.pdbx_description
1 polymer ?
#
loop_
_entity_poly.entity_id
_entity_poly.type
_entity_poly.pdbx_seq_one_letter_code
_entity_poly.pdbx_strand_id
1 'polypeptide(L)'
;DSKDIGATGVFDAYLDGETLTFSLKDGNFVDDQTGATWNILGEGLEGEMAGKSLTPIVHGNHFWFAWGAFNPETLIYRGVS
;
A
#
# COMPACT_ATOMS: atom_id res chain seq x y z
N ASP A 1 27.67 5.24 9.99
CA ASP A 1 26.81 5.41 8.80
C ASP A 1 25.40 4.91 9.09
N SER A 2 24.48 5.87 9.21
CA SER A 2 23.06 5.63 9.42
C SER A 2 22.50 4.94 8.18
N LYS A 3 22.32 3.61 8.23
CA LYS A 3 21.49 2.91 7.26
C LYS A 3 20.08 3.47 7.42
N ASP A 4 19.62 4.16 6.39
CA ASP A 4 18.25 4.62 6.22
C ASP A 4 17.33 3.40 6.36
N ILE A 5 16.85 3.16 7.58
CA ILE A 5 15.85 2.12 7.86
C ILE A 5 14.51 2.69 7.40
N GLY A 6 14.32 2.75 6.07
CA GLY A 6 13.08 3.21 5.47
C GLY A 6 11.90 2.51 6.13
N ALA A 7 10.90 3.28 6.55
CA ALA A 7 9.66 2.73 7.04
C ALA A 7 8.87 2.20 5.84
N THR A 8 8.52 0.91 5.85
CA THR A 8 7.54 0.34 4.92
C THR A 8 6.14 0.45 5.53
N GLY A 9 5.10 0.45 4.71
CA GLY A 9 3.71 0.20 5.15
C GLY A 9 3.20 -1.04 4.42
N VAL A 10 2.61 -1.99 5.15
CA VAL A 10 1.90 -3.14 4.57
C VAL A 10 0.47 -3.09 5.07
N PHE A 11 -0.47 -3.22 4.14
CA PHE A 11 -1.89 -3.08 4.41
C PHE A 11 -2.65 -4.28 3.86
N ASP A 12 -3.72 -4.67 4.54
CA ASP A 12 -4.72 -5.58 3.99
C ASP A 12 -5.56 -4.82 2.97
N ALA A 13 -5.54 -5.28 1.72
CA ALA A 13 -6.33 -4.71 0.63
C ALA A 13 -7.81 -5.12 0.68
N TYR A 14 -8.21 -5.95 1.65
CA TYR A 14 -9.61 -6.29 1.88
C TYR A 14 -10.31 -5.19 2.67
N LEU A 15 -11.34 -4.61 2.06
CA LEU A 15 -12.14 -3.54 2.65
C LEU A 15 -13.62 -3.75 2.34
N ASP A 16 -14.47 -3.65 3.36
CA ASP A 16 -15.94 -3.71 3.24
C ASP A 16 -16.50 -4.89 2.43
N GLY A 17 -15.82 -6.03 2.43
CA GLY A 17 -16.29 -7.23 1.72
C GLY A 17 -15.56 -7.53 0.41
N GLU A 18 -14.72 -6.62 -0.07
CA GLU A 18 -14.06 -6.68 -1.38
C GLU A 18 -12.54 -6.60 -1.25
N THR A 19 -11.83 -7.37 -2.07
CA THR A 19 -10.38 -7.23 -2.22
C THR A 19 -10.09 -6.19 -3.30
N LEU A 20 -9.45 -5.10 -2.90
CA LEU A 20 -9.01 -4.06 -3.82
C LEU A 20 -7.69 -4.45 -4.51
N THR A 21 -7.53 -3.98 -5.74
CA THR A 21 -6.25 -4.00 -6.48
C THR A 21 -5.84 -2.57 -6.77
N PHE A 22 -4.52 -2.33 -6.79
CA PHE A 22 -3.99 -0.97 -6.90
C PHE A 22 -3.08 -0.84 -8.12
N SER A 23 -3.21 0.30 -8.80
CA SER A 23 -2.37 0.74 -9.90
C SER A 23 -1.72 2.08 -9.54
N LEU A 24 -0.47 2.28 -9.96
CA LEU A 24 0.16 3.60 -9.90
C LEU A 24 -0.22 4.40 -11.15
N LYS A 25 -0.96 5.50 -10.97
CA LYS A 25 -1.37 6.41 -12.06
C LYS A 25 -0.92 7.82 -11.72
N ASP A 26 -0.09 8.42 -12.57
CA ASP A 26 0.44 9.78 -12.39
C ASP A 26 1.06 10.03 -11.00
N GLY A 27 1.72 9.02 -10.44
CA GLY A 27 2.36 9.08 -9.12
C GLY A 27 1.43 8.81 -7.94
N ASN A 28 0.15 8.55 -8.18
CA ASN A 28 -0.85 8.25 -7.17
C ASN A 28 -1.19 6.75 -7.12
N PHE A 29 -1.42 6.22 -5.93
CA PHE A 29 -2.00 4.89 -5.77
C PHE A 29 -3.50 4.97 -6.04
N VAL A 30 -3.98 4.25 -7.04
CA VAL A 30 -5.40 4.28 -7.45
C VAL A 30 -5.94 2.87 -7.39
N ASP A 31 -7.04 2.64 -6.67
CA ASP A 31 -7.68 1.32 -6.70
C ASP A 31 -8.43 1.10 -8.02
N ASP A 32 -8.41 -0.13 -8.55
CA ASP A 32 -8.97 -0.44 -9.86
C ASP A 32 -10.50 -0.64 -9.82
N GLN A 33 -11.07 -0.84 -8.64
CA GLN A 33 -12.49 -1.12 -8.42
C GLN A 33 -13.34 0.15 -8.51
N THR A 34 -12.87 1.22 -7.87
CA THR A 34 -13.59 2.50 -7.73
C THR A 34 -12.88 3.65 -8.41
N GLY A 35 -11.58 3.50 -8.68
CA GLY A 35 -10.74 4.55 -9.23
C GLY A 35 -10.35 5.62 -8.22
N ALA A 36 -10.55 5.38 -6.91
CA ALA A 36 -10.19 6.34 -5.89
C ALA A 36 -8.68 6.36 -5.65
N THR A 37 -8.17 7.54 -5.33
CA THR A 37 -6.78 7.74 -4.94
C THR A 37 -6.57 7.45 -3.45
N TRP A 38 -5.42 6.85 -3.14
CA TRP A 38 -4.98 6.47 -1.80
C TRP A 38 -3.61 7.08 -1.48
N ASN A 39 -3.42 7.48 -0.22
CA ASN A 39 -2.10 7.94 0.25
C ASN A 39 -1.23 6.76 0.74
N ILE A 40 0.03 7.06 1.05
CA ILE A 40 0.99 6.06 1.53
C ILE A 40 0.65 5.45 2.91
N LEU A 41 -0.29 6.05 3.64
CA LEU A 41 -0.78 5.56 4.92
C LEU A 41 -2.00 4.62 4.76
N GLY A 42 -2.39 4.31 3.53
CA GLY A 42 -3.54 3.45 3.25
C GLY A 42 -4.88 4.15 3.46
N GLU A 43 -4.94 5.48 3.31
CA GLU A 43 -6.19 6.26 3.45
C GLU A 43 -6.74 6.66 2.07
N GLY A 44 -8.02 6.42 1.86
CA GLY A 44 -8.74 6.84 0.65
C GLY A 44 -9.02 8.34 0.67
N LEU A 45 -8.67 9.03 -0.40
CA LEU A 45 -8.69 10.50 -0.47
C LEU A 45 -9.94 11.06 -1.16
N GLU A 46 -10.61 10.26 -2.00
CA GLU A 46 -11.69 10.73 -2.86
C GLU A 46 -12.77 9.68 -3.12
N GLY A 47 -13.86 10.12 -3.72
CA GLY A 47 -14.97 9.25 -4.11
C GLY A 47 -15.62 8.54 -2.93
N GLU A 48 -16.07 7.31 -3.16
CA GLU A 48 -16.70 6.47 -2.14
C GLU A 48 -15.72 5.91 -1.09
N MET A 49 -14.41 6.01 -1.37
CA MET A 49 -13.35 5.57 -0.48
C MET A 49 -12.82 6.71 0.41
N ALA A 50 -13.29 7.94 0.22
CA ALA A 50 -12.88 9.10 1.01
C ALA A 50 -13.10 8.88 2.51
N GLY A 51 -12.01 8.96 3.29
CA GLY A 51 -12.03 8.78 4.74
C GLY A 51 -12.07 7.33 5.22
N LYS A 52 -12.02 6.35 4.30
CA LYS A 52 -11.78 4.95 4.65
C LYS A 52 -10.29 4.68 4.77
N SER A 53 -9.92 3.67 5.56
CA SER A 53 -8.53 3.26 5.77
C SER A 53 -8.40 1.76 5.58
N LEU A 54 -7.36 1.34 4.87
CA LEU A 54 -6.94 -0.05 4.84
C LEU A 54 -6.40 -0.47 6.20
N THR A 55 -6.54 -1.74 6.54
CA THR A 55 -6.04 -2.24 7.82
C THR A 55 -4.52 -2.39 7.74
N PRO A 56 -3.73 -1.69 8.57
CA PRO A 56 -2.29 -1.88 8.60
C PRO A 56 -1.97 -3.26 9.18
N ILE A 57 -1.15 -4.02 8.47
CA ILE A 57 -0.63 -5.30 8.95
C ILE A 57 0.66 -4.99 9.71
N VAL A 58 0.74 -5.43 10.97
CA VAL A 58 1.98 -5.24 11.76
C VAL A 58 3.13 -5.94 11.05
N HIS A 59 4.08 -5.16 10.54
CA HIS A 59 5.29 -5.66 9.92
C HIS A 59 6.52 -4.98 10.56
N GLY A 60 7.60 -5.73 10.72
CA GLY A 60 8.91 -5.13 10.95
C GLY A 60 9.61 -4.86 9.62
N ASN A 61 10.55 -3.92 9.57
CA ASN A 61 11.48 -3.78 8.43
C ASN A 61 12.25 -5.09 8.16
N HIS A 62 12.50 -5.88 9.21
CA HIS A 62 13.02 -7.24 9.09
C HIS A 62 12.06 -8.20 8.37
N PHE A 63 10.75 -8.00 8.53
CA PHE A 63 9.71 -8.84 7.96
C PHE A 63 9.39 -8.47 6.51
N TRP A 64 9.56 -7.21 6.07
CA TRP A 64 9.44 -6.87 4.63
C TRP A 64 10.41 -7.72 3.78
N PHE A 65 11.66 -7.86 4.21
CA PHE A 65 12.62 -8.72 3.51
C PHE A 65 12.19 -10.19 3.47
N ALA A 66 11.56 -10.70 4.54
CA ALA A 66 11.01 -12.05 4.57
C ALA A 66 9.75 -12.18 3.69
N TRP A 67 8.82 -11.23 3.77
CA TRP A 67 7.59 -11.19 2.97
C TRP A 67 7.89 -11.12 1.48
N GLY A 68 8.80 -10.25 1.06
CA GLY A 68 9.24 -10.16 -0.34
C GLY A 68 9.90 -11.44 -0.83
N ALA A 69 10.55 -12.21 0.06
CA ALA A 69 11.08 -13.52 -0.30
C ALA A 69 10.00 -14.60 -0.43
N PHE A 70 8.94 -14.55 0.38
CA PHE A 70 7.82 -15.50 0.32
C PHE A 70 6.76 -15.16 -0.73
N ASN A 71 6.65 -13.87 -1.09
CA ASN A 71 5.72 -13.35 -2.09
C ASN A 71 6.52 -12.58 -3.16
N PRO A 72 7.32 -13.28 -4.00
CA PRO A 72 8.20 -12.65 -4.98
C PRO A 72 7.44 -11.88 -6.07
N GLU A 73 6.18 -12.23 -6.30
CA GLU A 73 5.27 -11.52 -7.22
C GLU A 73 4.69 -10.23 -6.62
N THR A 74 5.08 -9.88 -5.38
CA THR A 74 4.68 -8.59 -4.78
C THR A 74 5.21 -7.46 -5.64
N LEU A 75 4.30 -6.64 -6.15
CA LEU A 75 4.65 -5.50 -6.98
C LEU A 75 5.29 -4.42 -6.10
N ILE A 76 6.58 -4.13 -6.35
CA ILE A 76 7.33 -3.10 -5.61
C ILE A 76 7.31 -1.80 -6.41
N TYR A 77 6.75 -0.75 -5.81
CA TYR A 77 6.78 0.61 -6.37
C TYR A 77 7.88 1.44 -5.70
N ARG A 78 8.60 2.25 -6.48
CA ARG A 78 9.50 3.28 -5.96
C ARG A 78 8.76 4.61 -5.90
N GLY A 79 8.72 5.23 -4.72
CA GLY A 79 8.31 6.63 -4.59
C GLY A 79 9.30 7.51 -5.35
N VAL A 80 8.78 8.41 -6.20
CA VAL A 80 9.57 9.49 -6.79
C VAL A 80 9.74 10.59 -5.75
N SER A 81 10.99 10.92 -5.43
CA SER A 81 11.37 12.05 -4.56
C SER A 81 11.28 13.37 -5.30
#